data_AF-A0A382RFX8-F1
#
_entry.id   AF-A0A382RFX8-F1
#
_cell.length_a   1.000
_cell.length_b   1.000
_cell.length_c   1.000
_cell.angle_alpha   90.00
_cell.angle_beta   90.00
_cell.angle_gamma   90.00
#
_symmetry.space_group_name_H-M   'P 1'
#
loop_
_entity.id
_entity.type
_entity.pdbx_description
1 polymer ?
#
loop_
_entity_poly.entity_id
_entity_poly.type
_entity_poly.pdbx_seq_one_letter_code
_entity_poly.pdbx_strand_id
1 'polypeptide(L)'
;MAKARDIPSIEQGLHEAFRILKDAGIEEAIKNFTGKQKSASFYRSCSDPDEIHKIDHADSLAIDYECLKTKGIAPMLSAHEALVTKFLLDQNKEEVSKTLSLVMNELNIIIGEFQTTVHSAQSPSSPGGIKLTSEEKMKVKKAIVKLEQILLHLQISVGED
;
A
#
# COMPACT_ATOMS: atom_id res chain seq x y z
N MET A 1 20.37 11.94 10.02
CA MET A 1 19.83 10.60 10.37
C MET A 1 18.53 10.41 9.61
N ALA A 2 18.26 9.22 9.06
CA ALA A 2 16.96 8.96 8.44
C ALA A 2 15.89 8.95 9.54
N LYS A 3 14.93 9.87 9.47
CA LYS A 3 13.84 9.97 10.44
C LYS A 3 12.79 8.89 10.17
N ALA A 4 12.22 8.35 11.25
CA ALA A 4 11.11 7.41 11.17
C ALA A 4 9.87 8.14 10.63
N ARG A 5 9.07 7.44 9.81
CA ARG A 5 7.80 7.93 9.29
C ARG A 5 6.69 7.15 9.96
N ASP A 6 5.59 7.82 10.27
CA ASP A 6 4.42 7.16 10.82
C ASP A 6 3.88 6.13 9.81
N ILE A 7 3.44 4.99 10.34
CA ILE A 7 2.84 3.92 9.54
C ILE A 7 1.41 3.73 10.03
N PRO A 8 0.39 3.95 9.18
CA PRO A 8 0.46 4.40 7.78
C PRO A 8 0.61 5.93 7.63
N SER A 9 1.31 6.38 6.57
CA SER A 9 1.35 7.79 6.14
C SER A 9 1.62 7.93 4.64
N ILE A 10 1.22 9.06 4.05
CA ILE A 10 1.50 9.39 2.64
C ILE A 10 3.02 9.53 2.41
N GLU A 11 3.71 10.10 3.40
CA GLU A 11 5.15 10.28 3.42
C GLU A 11 5.87 8.92 3.34
N GLN A 12 5.36 7.89 4.01
CA GLN A 12 5.87 6.53 3.94
C GLN A 12 5.63 5.88 2.57
N GLY A 13 4.43 6.06 1.99
CA GLY A 13 4.15 5.61 0.62
C GLY A 13 5.13 6.21 -0.38
N LEU A 14 5.38 7.52 -0.27
CA LEU A 14 6.30 8.22 -1.16
C LEU A 14 7.76 7.81 -0.94
N HIS A 15 8.15 7.53 0.30
CA HIS A 15 9.47 6.99 0.62
C HIS A 15 9.73 5.64 -0.08
N GLU A 16 8.75 4.73 -0.05
CA GLU A 16 8.86 3.44 -0.71
C GLU A 16 8.88 3.59 -2.23
N ALA A 17 8.09 4.52 -2.79
CA ALA A 17 8.16 4.85 -4.21
C ALA A 17 9.57 5.31 -4.63
N PHE A 18 10.24 6.15 -3.84
CA PHE A 18 11.63 6.55 -4.08
C PHE A 18 12.61 5.36 -4.03
N ARG A 19 12.35 4.35 -3.20
CA ARG A 19 13.20 3.13 -3.17
C ARG A 19 13.11 2.35 -4.47
N ILE A 20 11.91 2.29 -5.06
CA ILE A 20 11.62 1.58 -6.31
C ILE A 20 12.15 2.34 -7.52
N LEU A 21 11.73 3.59 -7.69
CA LEU A 21 11.90 4.35 -8.93
C LEU A 21 13.16 5.23 -8.93
N LYS A 22 13.73 5.52 -7.75
CA LYS A 22 14.77 6.55 -7.56
C LYS A 22 14.30 7.92 -8.05
N ASP A 23 15.18 8.91 -7.98
CA ASP A 23 14.86 10.30 -8.30
C ASP A 23 14.37 10.46 -9.75
N ALA A 24 15.12 9.90 -10.69
CA ALA A 24 14.81 9.99 -12.12
C ALA A 24 13.45 9.35 -12.45
N GLY A 25 13.13 8.19 -11.89
CA GLY A 25 11.87 7.52 -12.17
C GLY A 25 10.65 8.27 -11.62
N ILE A 26 10.78 8.96 -10.48
CA ILE A 26 9.72 9.83 -9.96
C ILE A 26 9.49 11.03 -10.88
N GLU A 27 10.56 11.72 -11.28
CA GLU A 27 10.48 12.88 -12.18
C GLU A 27 9.89 12.50 -13.54
N GLU A 28 10.33 11.39 -14.12
CA GLU A 28 9.83 10.88 -15.40
C GLU A 28 8.37 10.45 -15.32
N ALA A 29 7.97 9.72 -14.27
CA ALA A 29 6.58 9.31 -14.07
C ALA A 29 5.66 10.53 -14.07
N ILE A 30 6.00 11.57 -13.31
CA ILE A 30 5.16 12.77 -13.20
C ILE A 30 5.16 13.55 -14.50
N LYS A 31 6.32 13.76 -15.12
CA LYS A 31 6.42 14.46 -16.41
C LYS A 31 5.55 13.77 -17.48
N ASN A 32 5.59 12.45 -17.54
CA ASN A 32 4.86 11.68 -18.55
C ASN A 32 3.34 11.67 -18.32
N PHE A 33 2.89 11.72 -17.07
CA PHE A 33 1.46 11.62 -16.72
C PHE A 33 0.76 12.96 -16.55
N THR A 34 1.43 13.94 -15.94
CA THR A 34 0.80 15.22 -15.56
C THR A 34 1.40 16.40 -16.30
N GLY A 35 2.51 16.23 -17.02
CA GLY A 35 3.22 17.30 -17.72
C GLY A 35 4.00 18.24 -16.80
N LYS A 36 3.95 18.04 -15.48
CA LYS A 36 4.69 18.87 -14.51
C LYS A 36 6.18 18.56 -14.57
N GLN A 37 7.00 19.58 -14.30
CA GLN A 37 8.45 19.47 -14.22
C GLN A 37 8.92 20.02 -12.88
N LYS A 38 8.66 19.26 -11.81
CA LYS A 38 9.22 19.51 -10.48
C LYS A 38 10.36 18.52 -10.24
N SER A 39 11.40 18.95 -9.54
CA SER A 39 12.54 18.09 -9.22
C SER A 39 12.20 17.07 -8.13
N ALA A 40 12.97 15.99 -8.08
CA ALA A 40 12.92 14.98 -7.04
C ALA A 40 13.12 15.58 -5.64
N SER A 41 13.84 16.70 -5.51
CA SER A 41 13.98 17.40 -4.23
C SER A 41 12.64 17.89 -3.66
N PHE A 42 11.73 18.40 -4.51
CA PHE A 42 10.38 18.76 -4.11
C PHE A 42 9.64 17.53 -3.57
N TYR A 43 9.65 16.43 -4.32
CA TYR A 43 8.95 15.21 -3.90
C TYR A 43 9.60 14.55 -2.68
N ARG A 44 10.91 14.70 -2.47
CA ARG A 44 11.56 14.28 -1.22
C ARG A 44 11.07 15.10 -0.04
N SER A 45 10.88 16.41 -0.18
CA SER A 45 10.26 17.22 0.88
C SER A 45 8.83 16.77 1.16
N CYS A 46 8.07 16.33 0.15
CA CYS A 46 6.75 15.72 0.36
C CYS A 46 6.78 14.36 1.09
N SER A 47 7.95 13.74 1.22
CA SER A 47 8.15 12.48 1.97
C SER A 47 8.75 12.70 3.36
N ASP A 48 8.98 13.95 3.75
CA ASP A 48 9.50 14.33 5.06
C ASP A 48 8.33 14.71 5.98
N PRO A 49 8.14 14.01 7.13
CA PRO A 49 7.01 14.28 8.02
C PRO A 49 7.04 15.67 8.66
N ASP A 50 8.21 16.33 8.76
CA ASP A 50 8.34 17.67 9.36
C ASP A 50 8.08 18.81 8.36
N GLU A 51 7.94 18.48 7.07
CA GLU A 51 7.75 19.46 6.01
C GLU A 51 6.26 19.71 5.72
N ILE A 52 5.94 20.95 5.34
CA ILE A 52 4.57 21.38 5.04
C ILE A 52 4.15 20.93 3.64
N HIS A 53 5.10 20.64 2.76
CA HIS A 53 4.86 20.28 1.38
C HIS A 53 4.07 18.97 1.27
N LYS A 54 2.91 19.01 0.60
CA LYS A 54 2.10 17.81 0.31
C LYS A 54 2.15 17.47 -1.17
N ILE A 55 2.08 16.18 -1.47
CA ILE A 55 2.01 15.69 -2.84
C ILE A 55 0.61 15.89 -3.42
N ASP A 56 0.54 16.34 -4.67
CA ASP A 56 -0.72 16.39 -5.42
C ASP A 56 -1.23 14.97 -5.70
N HIS A 57 -2.53 14.73 -5.56
CA HIS A 57 -3.09 13.39 -5.76
C HIS A 57 -2.82 12.84 -7.18
N ALA A 58 -2.89 13.69 -8.20
CA ALA A 58 -2.55 13.29 -9.58
C ALA A 58 -1.08 12.84 -9.72
N ASP A 59 -0.16 13.48 -9.00
CA ASP A 59 1.26 13.10 -9.00
C ASP A 59 1.44 11.75 -8.27
N SER A 60 0.68 11.50 -7.20
CA SER A 60 0.70 10.21 -6.49
C SER A 60 0.22 9.05 -7.37
N LEU A 61 -0.80 9.26 -8.21
CA LEU A 61 -1.29 8.26 -9.17
C LEU A 61 -0.27 7.99 -10.29
N ALA A 62 0.40 9.04 -10.79
CA ALA A 62 1.46 8.91 -11.78
C ALA A 62 2.61 8.03 -11.26
N ILE A 63 3.04 8.27 -10.02
CA ILE A 63 4.07 7.48 -9.34
C ILE A 63 3.64 6.02 -9.19
N ASP A 64 2.42 5.77 -8.70
CA ASP A 64 1.92 4.41 -8.53
C ASP A 64 1.82 3.65 -9.84
N TYR A 65 1.40 4.31 -10.93
CA TYR A 65 1.38 3.70 -12.25
C TYR A 65 2.77 3.18 -12.65
N GLU A 66 3.82 3.96 -12.44
CA GLU A 66 5.17 3.56 -12.81
C GLU A 66 5.76 2.51 -11.84
N CYS A 67 5.44 2.60 -10.54
CA CYS A 67 5.75 1.56 -9.55
C CYS A 67 5.09 0.22 -9.91
N LEU A 68 3.85 0.24 -10.38
CA LEU A 68 3.11 -0.95 -10.82
C LEU A 68 3.77 -1.60 -12.03
N LYS A 69 4.27 -0.81 -12.98
CA LYS A 69 5.03 -1.33 -14.13
C LYS A 69 6.38 -1.91 -13.73
N THR A 70 7.07 -1.27 -12.78
CA THR A 70 8.45 -1.62 -12.40
C THR A 70 8.53 -2.81 -11.44
N LYS A 71 7.67 -2.84 -10.42
CA LYS A 71 7.69 -3.86 -9.35
C LYS A 71 6.33 -4.48 -9.05
N GLY A 72 5.27 -4.03 -9.70
CA GLY A 72 3.93 -4.56 -9.46
C GLY A 72 3.30 -4.10 -8.14
N ILE A 73 3.83 -3.06 -7.51
CA ILE A 73 3.33 -2.51 -6.24
C ILE A 73 2.88 -1.05 -6.43
N ALA A 74 1.93 -0.59 -5.62
CA ALA A 74 1.36 0.77 -5.66
C ALA A 74 1.45 1.41 -4.27
N PRO A 75 2.65 1.90 -3.86
CA PRO A 75 2.88 2.35 -2.49
C PRO A 75 1.99 3.51 -2.03
N MET A 76 1.61 4.44 -2.94
CA MET A 76 0.78 5.58 -2.56
C MET A 76 -0.66 5.16 -2.29
N LEU A 77 -1.21 4.26 -3.11
CA LEU A 77 -2.52 3.66 -2.92
C LEU A 77 -2.56 2.87 -1.62
N SER A 78 -1.58 2.00 -1.37
CA SER A 78 -1.50 1.23 -0.12
C SER A 78 -1.47 2.14 1.11
N ALA A 79 -0.69 3.23 1.06
CA ALA A 79 -0.65 4.22 2.13
C ALA A 79 -2.01 4.92 2.33
N HIS A 80 -2.68 5.30 1.24
CA HIS A 80 -3.99 5.93 1.29
C HIS A 80 -5.07 5.01 1.85
N GLU A 81 -5.15 3.76 1.37
CA GLU A 81 -6.08 2.75 1.87
C GLU A 81 -5.89 2.52 3.37
N ALA A 82 -4.64 2.39 3.83
CA ALA A 82 -4.33 2.21 5.24
C ALA A 82 -4.72 3.44 6.09
N LEU A 83 -4.53 4.66 5.59
CA LEU A 83 -4.99 5.88 6.27
C LEU A 83 -6.52 5.94 6.36
N VAL A 84 -7.24 5.62 5.28
CA VAL A 84 -8.71 5.55 5.30
C VAL A 84 -9.19 4.49 6.29
N THR A 85 -8.57 3.32 6.31
CA THR A 85 -8.85 2.28 7.31
C THR A 85 -8.62 2.80 8.72
N LYS A 86 -7.50 3.47 8.98
CA LYS A 86 -7.23 4.10 10.29
C LYS A 86 -8.33 5.09 10.67
N PHE A 87 -8.78 5.95 9.76
CA PHE A 87 -9.87 6.90 10.04
C PHE A 87 -11.18 6.21 10.41
N LEU A 88 -11.53 5.12 9.74
CA LEU A 88 -12.72 4.33 10.06
C LEU A 88 -12.62 3.70 11.46
N LEU A 89 -11.46 3.18 11.82
CA LEU A 89 -11.21 2.61 13.15
C LEU A 89 -11.22 3.69 14.24
N ASP A 90 -10.65 4.86 13.96
CA ASP A 90 -10.63 5.99 14.86
C ASP A 90 -12.03 6.58 15.11
N GLN A 91 -12.90 6.57 14.10
CA GLN A 91 -14.31 6.97 14.24
C GLN A 91 -15.14 5.92 15.00
N ASN A 92 -14.79 4.65 14.87
CA ASN A 92 -15.47 3.55 15.53
C ASN A 92 -14.87 3.22 16.90
N LYS A 93 -14.17 4.13 17.59
CA LYS A 93 -13.57 3.83 18.91
C LYS A 93 -14.55 3.27 19.96
N GLU A 94 -15.84 3.54 19.84
CA GLU A 94 -16.88 2.90 20.68
C GLU A 94 -17.30 1.49 20.19
N GLU A 95 -17.09 1.14 18.92
CA GLU A 95 -17.30 -0.20 18.33
C GLU A 95 -16.01 -1.05 18.20
N VAL A 96 -14.81 -0.46 18.32
CA VAL A 96 -13.51 -1.18 18.38
C VAL A 96 -13.26 -1.71 19.80
N SER A 97 -14.24 -2.38 20.36
CA SER A 97 -14.00 -3.45 21.34
C SER A 97 -14.09 -4.79 20.61
N LYS A 98 -13.39 -4.94 19.48
CA LYS A 98 -13.10 -6.28 18.97
C LYS A 98 -12.00 -6.85 19.87
N THR A 99 -12.32 -7.88 20.64
CA THR A 99 -11.31 -8.59 21.44
C THR A 99 -10.21 -9.13 20.53
N LEU A 100 -8.98 -9.21 21.01
CA LEU A 100 -7.84 -9.79 20.28
C LEU A 100 -8.20 -11.14 19.63
N SER A 101 -9.01 -11.95 20.33
CA SER A 101 -9.53 -13.23 19.82
C SER A 101 -10.34 -13.11 18.52
N LEU A 102 -11.18 -12.06 18.38
CA LEU A 102 -11.96 -11.84 17.15
C LEU A 102 -11.06 -11.46 15.98
N VAL A 103 -10.08 -10.59 16.21
CA VAL A 103 -9.11 -10.18 15.19
C VAL A 103 -8.23 -11.35 14.76
N MET A 104 -7.82 -12.21 15.69
CA MET A 104 -7.08 -13.44 15.39
C MET A 104 -7.90 -14.44 14.57
N ASN A 105 -9.21 -14.57 14.84
CA ASN A 105 -10.10 -15.42 14.04
C ASN A 105 -10.24 -14.88 12.61
N GLU A 106 -10.41 -13.57 12.45
CA GLU A 106 -10.51 -12.91 11.15
C GLU A 106 -9.19 -13.04 10.36
N LEU A 107 -8.03 -12.93 11.03
CA LEU A 107 -6.72 -13.20 10.44
C LEU A 107 -6.61 -14.63 9.90
N ASN A 108 -7.05 -15.63 10.66
CA ASN A 108 -7.01 -17.02 10.21
C ASN A 108 -7.86 -17.24 8.95
N ILE A 109 -9.04 -16.61 8.87
CA ILE A 109 -9.91 -16.68 7.69
C ILE A 109 -9.19 -16.04 6.48
N ILE A 110 -8.63 -14.85 6.65
CA ILE A 110 -7.95 -14.12 5.56
C ILE A 110 -6.70 -14.87 5.08
N ILE A 111 -5.93 -15.48 5.98
CA ILE A 111 -4.79 -16.34 5.61
C ILE A 111 -5.28 -17.52 4.76
N GLY A 112 -6.39 -18.17 5.16
CA GLY A 112 -7.00 -19.24 4.38
C GLY A 112 -7.42 -18.78 2.98
N GLU A 113 -8.14 -17.65 2.88
CA GLU A 113 -8.55 -17.06 1.59
C GLU A 113 -7.35 -16.73 0.71
N PHE A 114 -6.29 -16.18 1.28
CA PHE A 114 -5.07 -15.85 0.58
C PHE A 114 -4.40 -17.10 0.02
N GLN A 115 -4.22 -18.14 0.85
CA GLN A 115 -3.66 -19.42 0.42
C GLN A 115 -4.46 -20.04 -0.71
N THR A 116 -5.80 -20.09 -0.58
CA THR A 116 -6.69 -20.58 -1.64
C THR A 116 -6.54 -19.77 -2.93
N THR A 117 -6.47 -18.45 -2.83
CA THR A 117 -6.33 -17.56 -3.99
C THR A 117 -5.02 -17.80 -4.72
N VAL A 118 -3.91 -17.88 -3.99
CA VAL A 118 -2.58 -18.14 -4.57
C VAL A 118 -2.51 -19.53 -5.20
N HIS A 119 -2.98 -20.57 -4.51
CA HIS A 119 -3.01 -21.91 -5.05
C HIS A 119 -3.87 -22.02 -6.31
N SER A 120 -5.05 -21.37 -6.32
CA SER A 120 -5.92 -21.36 -7.49
C SER A 120 -5.27 -20.65 -8.67
N ALA A 121 -4.59 -19.53 -8.41
CA ALA A 121 -3.91 -18.75 -9.44
C ALA A 121 -2.70 -19.48 -10.05
N GLN A 122 -1.99 -20.28 -9.24
CA GLN A 122 -0.83 -21.09 -9.67
C GLN A 122 -1.19 -22.49 -10.16
N SER A 123 -2.47 -22.86 -10.16
CA SER A 123 -2.91 -24.17 -10.62
C SER A 123 -2.59 -24.36 -12.11
N PRO A 124 -2.09 -25.52 -12.55
CA PRO A 124 -1.94 -25.83 -13.97
C PRO A 124 -3.26 -25.73 -14.76
N SER A 125 -4.40 -25.85 -14.08
CA SER A 125 -5.74 -25.69 -14.65
C SER A 125 -6.29 -24.25 -14.59
N SER A 126 -5.52 -23.30 -14.07
CA SER A 126 -5.91 -21.89 -14.06
C SER A 126 -5.86 -21.30 -15.48
N PRO A 127 -6.54 -20.17 -15.74
CA PRO A 127 -6.45 -19.46 -17.02
C PRO A 127 -5.02 -19.20 -17.51
N GLY A 128 -4.08 -18.97 -16.61
CA GLY A 128 -2.66 -18.77 -16.93
C GLY A 128 -1.79 -20.05 -16.93
N GLY A 129 -2.34 -21.15 -16.43
CA GLY A 129 -1.59 -22.38 -16.14
C GLY A 129 -0.41 -22.09 -15.21
N ILE A 130 0.81 -22.40 -15.68
CA ILE A 130 2.05 -22.22 -14.89
C ILE A 130 2.44 -20.74 -14.74
N LYS A 131 1.92 -19.83 -15.59
CA LYS A 131 2.23 -18.39 -15.54
C LYS A 131 1.01 -17.57 -15.14
N LEU A 132 1.15 -16.68 -14.17
CA LEU A 132 0.05 -15.80 -13.76
C LEU A 132 -0.34 -14.79 -14.85
N THR A 133 -1.62 -14.77 -15.22
CA THR A 133 -2.28 -13.73 -16.02
C THR A 133 -2.36 -12.41 -15.25
N SER A 134 -2.66 -11.32 -15.95
CA SER A 134 -2.89 -10.01 -15.32
C SER A 134 -4.05 -10.02 -14.33
N GLU A 135 -5.13 -10.75 -14.64
CA GLU A 135 -6.29 -10.87 -13.76
C GLU A 135 -5.97 -11.68 -12.49
N GLU A 136 -5.24 -12.79 -12.62
CA GLU A 136 -4.78 -13.59 -11.48
C GLU A 136 -3.82 -12.81 -10.59
N LYS A 137 -2.88 -12.07 -11.18
CA LYS A 137 -2.02 -11.13 -10.43
C LYS A 137 -2.85 -10.12 -9.66
N MET A 138 -3.90 -9.57 -10.26
CA MET A 138 -4.79 -8.62 -9.59
C MET A 138 -5.54 -9.27 -8.42
N LYS A 139 -6.05 -10.51 -8.58
CA LYS A 139 -6.70 -11.26 -7.50
C LYS A 139 -5.76 -11.51 -6.33
N VAL A 140 -4.53 -11.96 -6.61
CA VAL A 140 -3.49 -12.16 -5.59
C VAL A 140 -3.15 -10.85 -4.89
N LYS A 141 -2.97 -9.74 -5.63
CA LYS A 141 -2.73 -8.41 -5.02
C LYS A 141 -3.86 -7.99 -4.09
N LYS A 142 -5.12 -8.17 -4.49
CA LYS A 142 -6.27 -7.88 -3.61
C LYS A 142 -6.25 -8.72 -2.33
N ALA A 143 -5.87 -10.00 -2.41
CA ALA A 143 -5.74 -10.85 -1.25
C ALA A 143 -4.59 -10.41 -0.32
N ILE A 144 -3.48 -9.88 -0.87
CA ILE A 144 -2.40 -9.27 -0.09
C ILE A 144 -2.89 -8.03 0.66
N VAL A 145 -3.64 -7.14 0.00
CA VAL A 145 -4.20 -5.94 0.66
C VAL A 145 -5.10 -6.32 1.83
N LYS A 146 -5.93 -7.36 1.71
CA LYS A 146 -6.74 -7.87 2.84
C LYS A 146 -5.88 -8.35 4.01
N LEU A 147 -4.76 -9.04 3.74
CA LEU A 147 -3.80 -9.45 4.76
C LEU A 147 -3.18 -8.25 5.47
N GLU A 148 -2.78 -7.23 4.72
CA GLU A 148 -2.22 -5.99 5.28
C GLU A 148 -3.22 -5.28 6.20
N GLN A 149 -4.50 -5.23 5.80
CA GLN A 149 -5.58 -4.63 6.61
C GLN A 149 -5.79 -5.34 7.95
N ILE A 150 -5.83 -6.69 7.96
CA ILE A 150 -6.04 -7.41 9.23
C ILE A 150 -4.80 -7.39 10.13
N LEU A 151 -3.60 -7.30 9.55
CA LEU A 151 -2.38 -7.07 10.32
C LEU A 151 -2.38 -5.69 11.00
N LEU A 152 -2.86 -4.65 10.32
CA LEU A 152 -3.06 -3.33 10.91
C LEU A 152 -4.06 -3.39 12.08
N HIS A 153 -5.19 -4.09 11.92
CA HIS A 153 -6.14 -4.29 13.00
C HIS A 153 -5.52 -5.01 14.21
N LEU A 154 -4.65 -6.00 13.96
CA LEU A 154 -3.94 -6.72 15.01
C LEU A 154 -2.98 -5.81 15.76
N GLN A 155 -2.19 -4.99 15.05
CA GLN A 155 -1.29 -4.01 15.66
C GLN A 155 -2.05 -3.04 16.58
N ILE A 156 -3.18 -2.51 16.11
CA ILE A 156 -4.03 -1.62 16.91
C ILE A 156 -4.62 -2.35 18.14
N SER A 157 -5.03 -3.61 17.98
CA SER A 157 -5.66 -4.40 19.05
C SER A 157 -4.69 -4.83 20.15
N VAL A 158 -3.40 -4.97 19.81
CA VAL A 158 -2.33 -5.24 20.79
C VAL A 158 -1.92 -3.96 21.53
N GLY A 159 -2.15 -2.79 20.93
CA GLY A 159 -1.72 -1.49 21.44
C GLY A 159 -0.34 -1.10 20.90
N GLU A 160 -0.08 0.21 20.84
CA GLU A 160 1.26 0.76 20.63
C GLU A 160 1.92 0.92 22.01
N ASP A 161 3.10 0.32 22.22
CA ASP A 161 4.01 0.69 23.32
C ASP A 161 4.65 2.06 23.05
#